data_AF-A0A5E4CPA0-F1
#
_entry.id   AF-A0A5E4CPA0-F1
#
_cell.length_a   1.000
_cell.length_b   1.000
_cell.length_c   1.000
_cell.angle_alpha   90.00
_cell.angle_beta   90.00
_cell.angle_gamma   90.00
#
_symmetry.space_group_name_H-M   'P 1'
#
loop_
_entity.id
_entity.type
_entity.pdbx_description
1 polymer ?
#
loop_
_entity_poly.entity_id
_entity_poly.type
_entity_poly.pdbx_seq_one_letter_code
_entity_poly.pdbx_strand_id
1 'polypeptide(L)'
;MVDESSNVKLIDFGLSTRFTAEEKLKGIWSTCLYFVPELTQGEEYEGPPADIWSLGIILYFILTGRCPFREASRKQVKNLITQGTYDIPYDLE
;
A
#
# COMPACT_ATOMS: atom_id res chain seq x y z
N MET A 1 9.12 2.53 -12.60
CA MET A 1 9.66 2.24 -13.96
C MET A 1 10.85 1.30 -13.84
N VAL A 2 11.23 0.62 -14.93
CA VAL A 2 12.41 -0.24 -15.00
C VAL A 2 13.28 0.25 -16.15
N ASP A 3 14.59 0.45 -15.91
CA ASP A 3 15.53 0.87 -16.95
C ASP A 3 16.04 -0.30 -17.81
N GLU A 4 16.85 -0.01 -18.84
CA GLU A 4 17.39 -1.03 -19.76
C GLU A 4 18.28 -2.07 -19.05
N SER A 5 18.82 -1.73 -17.88
CA SER A 5 19.63 -2.64 -17.05
C SER A 5 18.81 -3.35 -15.98
N SER A 6 17.47 -3.33 -16.09
CA SER A 6 16.55 -3.95 -15.13
C SER A 6 16.59 -3.35 -13.72
N ASN A 7 17.06 -2.11 -13.55
CA ASN A 7 16.97 -1.43 -12.25
C ASN A 7 15.60 -0.78 -12.07
N VAL A 8 15.02 -0.97 -10.89
CA VAL A 8 13.80 -0.28 -10.50
C VAL A 8 14.09 1.19 -10.21
N LYS A 9 13.27 2.07 -10.76
CA LYS A 9 13.27 3.51 -10.52
C LYS A 9 11.91 3.94 -9.99
N LEU A 10 11.90 4.55 -8.80
CA LEU A 10 10.73 5.27 -8.29
C LEU A 10 10.51 6.52 -9.14
N ILE A 11 9.27 6.74 -9.53
CA ILE A 11 8.84 7.84 -10.38
C ILE A 11 7.51 8.35 -9.87
N ASP A 12 7.11 9.53 -10.36
CA ASP A 12 5.84 10.17 -10.05
C ASP A 12 5.65 10.49 -8.55
N PHE A 13 6.10 11.68 -8.18
CA PHE A 13 5.96 12.22 -6.82
C PHE A 13 4.74 13.13 -6.70
N GLY A 14 3.74 13.02 -7.60
CA GLY A 14 2.56 13.88 -7.62
C GLY A 14 1.66 13.78 -6.38
N LEU A 15 1.73 12.65 -5.68
CA LEU A 15 1.05 12.43 -4.39
C LEU A 15 2.01 12.48 -3.18
N SER A 16 3.29 12.76 -3.40
CA SER A 16 4.24 12.86 -2.29
C SER A 16 3.96 14.09 -1.43
N THR A 17 4.28 13.99 -0.14
CA THR A 17 4.20 15.12 0.79
C THR A 17 5.40 15.13 1.73
N ARG A 18 5.60 16.24 2.43
CA ARG A 18 6.63 16.37 3.46
C ARG A 18 6.05 15.95 4.81
N PHE A 19 6.89 15.38 5.65
CA PHE A 19 6.54 15.04 7.02
C PHE A 19 7.69 15.43 7.96
N THR A 20 7.38 15.60 9.24
CA THR A 20 8.35 15.64 10.33
C THR A 20 8.07 14.48 11.28
N ALA A 21 9.04 14.10 12.11
CA ALA A 21 8.91 12.91 12.95
C ALA A 21 7.78 13.00 13.98
N GLU A 22 7.39 14.20 14.39
CA GLU A 22 6.30 14.42 15.34
C GLU A 22 4.93 14.64 14.69
N GLU A 23 4.86 14.76 13.35
CA GLU A 23 3.63 15.10 12.63
C GLU A 23 2.96 13.88 11.98
N LYS A 24 1.65 13.77 12.20
CA LYS A 24 0.80 12.87 11.42
C LYS A 24 0.28 13.57 10.17
N LEU A 25 0.16 12.80 9.09
CA LEU A 25 -0.40 13.25 7.84
C LEU A 25 -1.92 13.28 7.88
N LYS A 26 -2.47 14.35 7.33
CA LYS A 26 -3.92 14.54 7.07
C LYS A 26 -4.19 14.48 5.58
N GLY A 27 -5.31 13.87 5.20
CA GLY A 27 -5.73 13.75 3.80
C GLY A 27 -5.30 12.43 3.15
N ILE A 28 -5.60 12.28 1.86
CA ILE A 28 -5.35 11.06 1.09
C ILE A 28 -4.19 11.33 0.14
N TRP A 29 -3.00 10.82 0.49
CA TRP A 29 -1.77 10.92 -0.31
C TRP A 29 -1.39 9.58 -0.96
N SER A 30 -2.35 8.66 -1.09
CA SER A 30 -2.16 7.33 -1.66
C SER A 30 -3.25 7.03 -2.69
N THR A 31 -3.05 5.98 -3.49
CA THR A 31 -4.07 5.43 -4.39
C THR A 31 -4.82 4.31 -3.67
N CYS A 32 -6.13 4.16 -3.90
CA CYS A 32 -7.02 3.25 -3.16
C CYS A 32 -6.49 1.81 -2.97
N LEU A 33 -5.73 1.27 -3.93
CA LEU A 33 -5.16 -0.08 -3.85
C LEU A 33 -4.04 -0.23 -2.81
N TYR A 34 -3.45 0.88 -2.38
CA TYR A 34 -2.34 0.94 -1.43
C TYR A 34 -2.74 1.67 -0.14
N PHE A 35 -4.05 1.73 0.15
CA PHE A 35 -4.52 2.35 1.38
C PHE A 35 -4.09 1.55 2.60
N VAL A 36 -3.57 2.28 3.58
CA VAL A 36 -3.24 1.76 4.90
C VAL A 36 -4.48 1.64 5.79
N PRO A 37 -4.49 0.73 6.77
CA PRO A 37 -5.64 0.50 7.65
C PRO A 37 -6.21 1.77 8.31
N GLU A 38 -5.35 2.63 8.83
CA GLU A 38 -5.69 3.88 9.51
C GLU A 38 -6.34 4.90 8.54
N LEU A 39 -5.84 4.99 7.31
CA LEU A 39 -6.43 5.83 6.26
C LEU A 39 -7.83 5.35 5.88
N THR A 40 -8.07 4.03 5.86
CA THR A 40 -9.43 3.51 5.60
C THR A 40 -10.43 3.89 6.69
N GLN A 41 -9.96 4.20 7.89
CA GLN A 41 -10.76 4.63 9.03
C GLN A 41 -10.92 6.15 9.12
N GLY A 42 -10.24 6.89 8.24
CA GLY A 42 -10.23 8.36 8.25
C GLY A 42 -9.32 8.93 9.34
N GLU A 43 -8.39 8.13 9.85
CA GLU A 43 -7.44 8.53 10.88
C GLU A 43 -6.21 9.19 10.28
N GLU A 44 -5.54 10.00 11.09
CA GLU A 44 -4.23 10.55 10.77
C GLU A 44 -3.15 9.47 10.92
N TYR A 45 -2.16 9.49 10.05
CA TYR A 45 -1.19 8.41 9.91
C TYR A 45 0.25 8.91 9.76
N GLU A 46 1.21 8.04 10.04
CA GLU A 46 2.62 8.34 9.85
C GLU A 46 3.04 8.03 8.41
N GLY A 47 3.75 8.95 7.76
CA GLY A 47 4.16 8.80 6.36
C GLY A 47 5.03 7.56 6.10
N PRO A 48 6.19 7.42 6.76
CA PRO A 48 7.11 6.31 6.46
C PRO A 48 6.51 4.91 6.67
N PRO A 49 5.78 4.61 7.76
CA PRO A 49 5.10 3.32 7.91
C PRO A 49 4.07 3.04 6.80
N ALA A 50 3.39 4.08 6.30
CA ALA A 50 2.44 3.92 5.21
C ALA A 50 3.10 3.54 3.87
N ASP A 51 4.30 4.05 3.61
CA ASP A 51 5.10 3.61 2.46
C ASP A 51 5.54 2.14 2.61
N ILE A 52 5.91 1.69 3.82
CA ILE A 52 6.25 0.28 4.08
C ILE A 52 5.05 -0.65 3.82
N TRP A 53 3.85 -0.26 4.26
CA TRP A 53 2.63 -1.01 3.94
C TRP A 53 2.41 -1.14 2.42
N SER A 54 2.56 -0.02 1.71
CA SER A 54 2.43 0.01 0.25
C SER A 54 3.48 -0.87 -0.45
N LEU A 55 4.72 -0.89 0.06
CA LEU A 55 5.78 -1.79 -0.41
C LEU A 55 5.43 -3.26 -0.16
N GLY A 56 4.77 -3.59 0.96
CA GLY A 56 4.28 -4.94 1.23
C GLY A 56 3.26 -5.41 0.18
N ILE A 57 2.34 -4.53 -0.22
CA ILE A 57 1.37 -4.80 -1.29
C ILE A 57 2.08 -5.02 -2.64
N ILE A 58 3.08 -4.18 -2.96
CA ILE A 58 3.87 -4.31 -4.19
C ILE A 58 4.65 -5.63 -4.20
N LEU A 59 5.29 -5.98 -3.08
CA LEU A 59 6.03 -7.23 -2.95
C LEU A 59 5.12 -8.44 -3.16
N TYR A 60 3.95 -8.45 -2.51
CA TYR A 60 2.95 -9.48 -2.71
C TYR A 60 2.55 -9.59 -4.19
N PHE A 61 2.31 -8.47 -4.85
CA PHE A 61 1.94 -8.45 -6.27
C PHE A 61 3.06 -8.99 -7.17
N ILE A 62 4.32 -8.64 -6.90
CA ILE A 62 5.47 -9.13 -7.66
C ILE A 62 5.59 -10.66 -7.53
N LEU A 63 5.39 -11.20 -6.33
CA LEU A 63 5.52 -12.63 -6.08
C LEU A 63 4.35 -13.46 -6.62
N THR A 64 3.13 -12.92 -6.57
CA THR A 64 1.91 -13.70 -6.82
C THR A 64 1.19 -13.33 -8.12
N GLY A 65 1.48 -12.16 -8.70
CA GLY A 65 0.70 -11.55 -9.78
C GLY A 65 -0.71 -11.10 -9.35
N ARG A 66 -1.03 -11.09 -8.05
CA ARG A 66 -2.36 -10.80 -7.50
C ARG A 66 -2.30 -9.64 -6.52
N CYS A 67 -3.41 -8.91 -6.36
CA CYS A 67 -3.53 -7.91 -5.30
C CYS A 67 -3.93 -8.61 -3.99
N PRO A 68 -3.30 -8.31 -2.83
CA PRO A 68 -3.60 -9.00 -1.57
C PRO A 68 -5.01 -8.67 -1.06
N PHE A 69 -5.53 -7.47 -1.35
CA PHE A 69 -6.83 -7.00 -0.90
C PHE A 69 -7.73 -6.71 -2.11
N ARG A 70 -8.50 -7.70 -2.55
CA ARG A 70 -9.41 -7.56 -3.70
C ARG A 70 -10.72 -8.28 -3.47
N GLU A 71 -11.81 -7.52 -3.46
CA GLU A 71 -13.16 -8.03 -3.23
C GLU A 71 -14.20 -7.28 -4.07
N ALA A 72 -15.42 -7.82 -4.13
CA ALA A 72 -16.50 -7.27 -4.95
C ALA A 72 -17.03 -5.91 -4.45
N SER A 73 -16.90 -5.60 -3.16
CA SER A 73 -17.37 -4.35 -2.57
C SER A 73 -16.29 -3.59 -1.81
N ARG A 74 -16.39 -2.26 -1.81
CA ARG A 74 -15.50 -1.37 -1.04
C ARG A 74 -15.49 -1.70 0.46
N LYS A 75 -16.64 -2.14 0.99
CA LYS A 75 -16.77 -2.54 2.41
C LYS A 75 -15.93 -3.78 2.73
N GLN A 76 -15.95 -4.78 1.85
CA GLN A 76 -15.15 -6.00 2.03
C GLN A 76 -13.66 -5.70 1.89
N VAL A 77 -13.24 -4.93 0.88
CA VAL A 77 -11.85 -4.50 0.72
C VAL A 77 -11.36 -3.77 1.97
N LYS A 78 -12.16 -2.81 2.48
CA LYS A 78 -11.83 -2.10 3.72
C LYS A 78 -11.65 -3.08 4.89
N ASN A 79 -12.56 -4.04 5.07
CA ASN A 79 -12.43 -5.02 6.15
C ASN A 79 -11.16 -5.86 6.03
N LEU A 80 -10.79 -6.32 4.83
CA LEU A 80 -9.56 -7.07 4.61
C LEU A 80 -8.31 -6.25 4.95
N ILE A 81 -8.27 -4.99 4.49
CA ILE A 81 -7.17 -4.06 4.80
C ILE A 81 -7.08 -3.85 6.31
N THR A 82 -8.19 -3.53 6.97
CA THR A 82 -8.23 -3.29 8.43
C THR A 82 -7.80 -4.51 9.24
N GLN A 83 -8.13 -5.73 8.79
CA GLN A 83 -7.76 -6.96 9.48
C GLN A 83 -6.37 -7.48 9.09
N GLY A 84 -5.80 -6.99 7.99
CA GLY A 84 -4.57 -7.53 7.41
C GLY A 84 -4.75 -8.95 6.84
N THR A 85 -5.96 -9.31 6.41
CA THR A 85 -6.28 -10.66 5.90
C THR A 85 -6.03 -10.72 4.40
N TYR A 86 -5.13 -11.62 3.98
CA TYR A 86 -4.81 -11.92 2.58
C TYR A 86 -4.40 -13.38 2.45
N ASP A 87 -4.54 -13.94 1.24
CA ASP A 87 -4.16 -15.32 0.96
C ASP A 87 -2.65 -15.44 0.76
N ILE A 88 -2.01 -16.46 1.33
CA ILE A 88 -0.61 -16.80 1.02
C ILE A 88 -0.61 -18.03 0.11
N PRO A 89 -0.19 -17.92 -1.16
CA PRO A 89 -0.12 -19.07 -2.06
C PRO A 89 0.84 -20.15 -1.55
N TYR A 90 0.42 -21.42 -1.63
CA TYR A 90 1.21 -22.57 -1.17
C TYR A 90 2.43 -22.90 -2.05
N ASP A 91 2.52 -22.28 -3.23
CA ASP A 91 3.56 -22.50 -4.25
C ASP A 91 4.74 -21.51 -4.15
N LEU A 92 4.82 -20.74 -3.06
CA LEU A 92 5.93 -19.81 -2.77
C LEU A 92 7.04 -20.41 -1.88
N GLU A 93 7.07 -21.73 -1.68
CA GLU A 93 8.17 -22.44 -0.98
C GLU A 93 9.43 -22.64 -1.85
#